data_AF-A0A6G3SFP1-F1
#
_entry.id   AF-A0A6G3SFP1-F1
#
_cell.length_a   1.000
_cell.length_b   1.000
_cell.length_c   1.000
_cell.angle_alpha   90.00
_cell.angle_beta   90.00
_cell.angle_gamma   90.00
#
_symmetry.space_group_name_H-M   'P 1'
#
loop_
_entity.id
_entity.type
_entity.pdbx_description
1 polymer ?
#
loop_
_entity_poly.entity_id
_entity_poly.type
_entity_poly.pdbx_seq_one_letter_code
_entity_poly.pdbx_strand_id
1 'polypeptide(L)' 'MRKLAALLTTGAAAAALVGLAGTSAQAAAESTYIGRYSSKSACVDAGQQYVREGYKSYSCLVQPGTSYYDLFVS' A
#
# COMPACT_ATOMS: atom_id res chain seq x y z
N MET A 1 39.64 19.46 -33.72
CA MET A 1 39.74 19.28 -32.25
C MET A 1 38.34 19.23 -31.64
N ARG A 2 37.94 18.08 -31.12
CA ARG A 2 36.83 17.87 -30.17
C ARG A 2 36.91 16.41 -29.71
N LYS A 3 37.73 16.17 -28.69
CA LYS A 3 37.85 14.86 -28.05
C LYS A 3 36.65 14.73 -27.10
N LEU A 4 35.63 13.97 -27.50
CA LEU A 4 34.58 13.56 -26.58
C LEU A 4 35.19 12.49 -25.68
N ALA A 5 35.48 12.91 -24.45
CA ALA A 5 36.06 12.08 -23.42
C ALA A 5 35.09 10.96 -23.04
N ALA A 6 35.60 9.73 -23.15
CA ALA A 6 35.01 8.56 -22.54
C ALA A 6 35.00 8.75 -21.01
N LEU A 7 33.81 8.72 -20.41
CA LEU A 7 33.66 8.50 -18.97
C LEU A 7 33.06 7.11 -18.76
N LEU A 8 33.96 6.15 -18.62
CA LEU A 8 33.74 4.88 -17.94
C LEU A 8 33.69 5.16 -16.43
N THR A 9 32.55 4.96 -15.78
CA THR A 9 32.53 4.56 -14.36
C THR A 9 31.33 3.63 -14.13
N THR A 10 31.66 2.35 -14.18
CA THR A 10 31.07 1.22 -13.45
C THR A 10 30.33 1.63 -12.16
N GLY A 11 29.06 1.28 -12.07
CA GLY A 11 28.26 1.36 -10.86
C GLY A 11 27.38 0.12 -10.74
N ALA A 12 28.00 -1.02 -10.41
CA ALA A 12 27.30 -2.23 -10.04
C ALA A 12 26.61 -2.03 -8.69
N ALA A 13 25.33 -1.71 -8.68
CA ALA A 13 24.50 -1.76 -7.48
C ALA A 13 23.91 -3.17 -7.35
N ALA A 14 24.71 -4.09 -6.81
CA ALA A 14 24.21 -5.36 -6.29
C ALA A 14 23.47 -5.08 -4.97
N ALA A 15 22.14 -4.98 -5.03
CA ALA A 15 21.31 -5.03 -3.84
C ALA A 15 20.87 -6.49 -3.61
N ALA A 16 21.68 -7.22 -2.85
CA ALA A 16 21.27 -8.48 -2.24
C ALA A 16 20.21 -8.19 -1.17
N LEU A 17 19.00 -8.73 -1.34
CA LEU A 17 18.03 -8.91 -0.27
C LEU A 17 17.70 -10.39 -0.20
N VAL A 18 18.59 -11.14 0.45
CA VAL A 18 18.31 -12.49 0.93
C VAL A 18 17.52 -12.37 2.22
N GLY A 19 16.34 -12.98 2.23
CA GLY A 19 15.73 -13.53 3.42
C GLY A 19 14.97 -12.54 4.29
N LEU A 20 13.65 -12.59 4.21
CA LEU A 20 12.85 -12.89 5.39
C LEU A 20 11.70 -13.76 4.91
N ALA A 21 11.82 -15.07 5.13
CA ALA A 21 10.68 -15.97 5.22
C ALA A 21 9.87 -15.56 6.46
N GLY A 22 9.12 -14.46 6.33
CA GLY A 22 8.06 -14.14 7.27
C GLY A 22 6.92 -15.09 6.98
N THR A 23 6.80 -16.14 7.78
CA THR A 23 5.52 -16.84 7.92
C THR A 23 4.50 -15.78 8.32
N SER A 24 3.74 -15.24 7.36
CA SER A 24 2.58 -14.43 7.70
C SER A 24 1.58 -15.42 8.30
N ALA A 25 1.66 -15.60 9.61
CA ALA A 25 0.61 -16.21 10.40
C ALA A 25 -0.68 -15.52 9.94
N GLN A 26 -1.47 -16.22 9.13
CA GLN A 26 -2.77 -15.75 8.70
C GLN A 26 -3.68 -15.82 9.94
N ALA A 27 -3.47 -14.88 10.86
CA ALA A 27 -4.48 -14.50 11.83
C ALA A 27 -5.74 -14.22 11.01
N ALA A 28 -6.83 -14.91 11.35
CA ALA A 28 -8.13 -14.69 10.75
C ALA A 28 -8.38 -13.19 10.70
N ALA A 29 -8.43 -12.63 9.49
CA ALA A 29 -8.44 -11.20 9.27
C ALA A 29 -9.79 -10.63 9.71
N GLU A 30 -9.88 -10.29 10.99
CA GLU A 30 -10.99 -9.52 11.52
C GLU A 30 -10.87 -8.10 10.94
N SER A 31 -11.82 -7.74 10.08
CA SER A 31 -11.83 -6.44 9.42
C SER A 31 -11.85 -5.33 10.48
N THR A 32 -10.79 -4.53 10.54
CA THR A 32 -10.67 -3.43 11.50
C THR A 32 -11.35 -2.19 10.93
N TYR A 33 -12.32 -1.64 11.67
CA TYR A 33 -12.94 -0.36 11.31
C TYR A 33 -11.95 0.79 11.53
N ILE A 34 -11.74 1.60 10.49
CA ILE A 34 -10.83 2.74 10.51
C ILE A 34 -11.57 4.06 10.72
N GLY A 35 -12.66 4.27 9.98
CA GLY A 35 -13.34 5.55 10.00
C GLY A 35 -14.44 5.69 8.97
N ARG A 36 -15.14 6.83 9.03
CA ARG A 36 -16.27 7.18 8.19
C ARG A 36 -15.93 8.36 7.28
N TYR A 37 -16.31 8.24 6.01
CA TYR A 37 -16.03 9.21 4.96
C TYR A 37 -17.33 9.66 4.30
N SER A 38 -17.44 10.96 4.00
CA SER A 38 -18.61 11.54 3.31
C SER A 38 -18.62 11.29 1.80
N SER A 39 -17.56 10.68 1.26
CA SER A 39 -17.39 10.47 -0.18
C SER A 39 -16.70 9.15 -0.45
N LYS A 40 -17.17 8.42 -1.46
CA LYS A 40 -16.59 7.13 -1.88
C LYS A 40 -15.11 7.26 -2.25
N SER A 41 -14.76 8.35 -2.96
CA SER A 41 -13.39 8.65 -3.37
C SER A 41 -12.44 8.77 -2.18
N ALA A 42 -12.86 9.50 -1.13
CA ALA A 42 -12.05 9.66 0.09
C ALA A 42 -11.85 8.34 0.84
N CYS A 43 -12.89 7.49 0.91
CA CYS A 43 -12.77 6.15 1.50
C CYS A 43 -11.78 5.27 0.72
N VAL A 44 -11.86 5.30 -0.62
CA VAL A 44 -10.98 4.50 -1.50
C VAL A 44 -9.54 4.97 -1.43
N ASP A 45 -9.30 6.27 -1.45
CA ASP A 45 -7.95 6.86 -1.34
C ASP A 45 -7.27 6.44 -0.02
N ALA A 46 -7.98 6.60 1.09
CA ALA A 46 -7.52 6.15 2.40
C ALA A 46 -7.27 4.64 2.44
N GLY A 47 -8.20 3.83 1.92
CA GLY A 47 -8.05 2.37 1.87
C GLY A 47 -6.84 1.91 1.05
N GLN A 48 -6.55 2.57 -0.07
CA GLN A 48 -5.35 2.29 -0.86
C GLN A 48 -4.07 2.64 -0.10
N GLN A 49 -4.08 3.73 0.67
CA GLN A 49 -2.94 4.09 1.52
C GLN A 49 -2.65 2.98 2.54
N TYR A 50 -3.67 2.44 3.21
CA TYR A 50 -3.48 1.31 4.15
C TYR A 50 -2.92 0.07 3.47
N VAL A 51 -3.34 -0.25 2.23
CA VAL A 51 -2.75 -1.37 1.49
C VAL A 51 -1.25 -1.13 1.22
N ARG A 52 -0.84 0.13 0.96
CA ARG A 52 0.59 0.48 0.81
C ARG A 52 1.35 0.39 2.13
N GLU A 53 0.68 0.55 3.27
CA GLU A 53 1.25 0.44 4.62
C GLU A 53 1.36 -1.02 5.11
N GLY A 54 0.84 -1.99 4.35
CA GLY A 54 0.99 -3.41 4.63
C GLY A 54 -0.29 -4.14 5.00
N TYR A 55 -1.44 -3.47 4.98
CA TYR A 55 -2.74 -4.14 5.07
C TYR A 55 -2.98 -4.96 3.79
N LYS A 56 -3.57 -6.14 3.93
CA LYS A 56 -3.85 -7.08 2.83
C LYS A 56 -4.97 -6.59 1.93
N SER A 57 -6.01 -6.00 2.50
CA SER A 57 -7.14 -5.48 1.75
C SER A 57 -7.89 -4.38 2.51
N TYR A 58 -8.75 -3.65 1.80
CA TYR A 58 -9.67 -2.68 2.39
C TYR A 58 -11.07 -2.86 1.80
N SER A 59 -12.07 -2.37 2.51
CA SER A 59 -13.47 -2.34 2.08
C SER A 59 -14.11 -1.00 2.42
N CYS A 60 -14.84 -0.44 1.46
CA CYS A 60 -15.63 0.77 1.63
C CYS A 60 -17.12 0.41 1.54
N LEU A 61 -17.79 0.34 2.68
CA LEU A 61 -19.20 -0.03 2.78
C LEU A 61 -20.05 1.22 2.95
N VAL A 62 -21.10 1.37 2.13
CA VAL A 62 -22.08 2.44 2.35
C VAL A 62 -22.87 2.14 3.61
N GLN A 63 -22.96 3.11 4.52
CA GLN A 63 -23.74 2.94 5.73
C GLN A 63 -25.25 3.04 5.40
N PRO A 64 -26.06 2.03 5.77
CA PRO A 64 -27.49 2.01 5.47
C PRO A 64 -28.21 3.27 5.97
N GLY A 65 -29.05 3.86 5.13
CA GLY A 65 -29.81 5.07 5.48
C GLY A 65 -28.98 6.36 5.49
N THR A 66 -27.73 6.33 5.03
CA THR A 66 -26.87 7.52 4.95
C THR A 66 -26.12 7.59 3.62
N SER A 67 -25.44 8.72 3.38
CA SER A 67 -24.50 8.89 2.25
C SER A 67 -23.03 8.72 2.66
N TYR A 68 -22.78 8.12 3.81
CA TYR A 68 -21.44 7.89 4.33
C TYR A 68 -20.89 6.52 3.95
N TYR A 69 -19.56 6.42 3.92
CA TYR A 69 -18.80 5.22 3.61
C TYR A 69 -17.91 4.87 4.80
N ASP A 70 -18.09 3.68 5.34
CA ASP A 70 -17.28 3.13 6.42
C ASP A 70 -16.11 2.34 5.82
N LEU A 71 -14.89 2.69 6.24
CA LEU A 71 -13.65 2.03 5.83
C LEU A 71 -13.31 0.92 6.82
N PHE A 72 -13.07 -0.26 6.28
CA PHE A 72 -12.54 -1.42 6.98
C PHE A 72 -11.25 -1.87 6.30
N VAL A 73 -10.28 -2.34 7.08
CA VAL A 73 -9.00 -2.87 6.57
C VAL A 73 -8.72 -4.26 7.17
N SER A 74 -7.97 -5.08 6.45
CA SER A 74 -7.68 -6.48 6.78
C SER A 74 -6.28 -6.85 6.33
#